data_AF-A0A7X6I9H9-F1
#
_entry.id   AF-A0A7X6I9H9-F1
#
_cell.length_a   1.000
_cell.length_b   1.000
_cell.length_c   1.000
_cell.angle_alpha   90.00
_cell.angle_beta   90.00
_cell.angle_gamma   90.00
#
_symmetry.space_group_name_H-M   'P 1'
#
loop_
_entity.id
_entity.type
_entity.pdbx_description
1 polymer ?
#
loop_
_entity_poly.entity_id
_entity_poly.type
_entity_poly.pdbx_seq_one_letter_code
_entity_poly.pdbx_strand_id
1 'polypeptide(L)'
;MFTQEDFEQLIKHYNDDYLYLLIRASHRSYECLISSFMVLKDLYHVIVKFQASGDFQFRTLPYPLSFRANDDLLKSMGFDGEEIRNIYHFLEFVKQTQGKEFEECLEGSVYNLCKRLPDDQAWKMKSALPS
;
A
#
# COMPACT_ATOMS: atom_id res chain seq x y z
N MET A 1 -24.50 -4.20 -11.29
CA MET A 1 -23.97 -5.57 -11.14
C MET A 1 -22.47 -5.42 -11.15
N PHE A 2 -21.75 -6.02 -10.19
CA PHE A 2 -20.30 -5.96 -10.17
C PHE A 2 -19.75 -6.94 -11.21
N THR A 3 -18.94 -6.47 -12.16
CA THR A 3 -18.44 -7.29 -13.28
C THR A 3 -16.96 -7.65 -13.13
N GLN A 4 -16.47 -8.51 -14.03
CA GLN A 4 -15.05 -8.86 -14.09
C GLN A 4 -14.19 -7.61 -14.38
N GLU A 5 -14.67 -6.69 -15.20
CA GLU A 5 -14.00 -5.41 -15.47
C GLU A 5 -13.96 -4.52 -14.21
N ASP A 6 -15.05 -4.48 -13.42
CA ASP A 6 -15.05 -3.75 -12.14
C ASP A 6 -14.04 -4.36 -11.15
N PHE A 7 -13.94 -5.69 -11.12
CA PHE A 7 -12.96 -6.39 -10.29
C PHE A 7 -11.52 -6.09 -10.72
N GLU A 8 -11.25 -6.04 -12.01
CA GLU A 8 -9.94 -5.67 -12.55
C GLU A 8 -9.57 -4.22 -12.23
N GLN A 9 -10.53 -3.30 -12.33
CA GLN A 9 -10.33 -1.92 -11.90
C GLN A 9 -10.07 -1.82 -10.39
N LEU A 10 -10.75 -2.62 -9.58
CA LEU A 10 -10.53 -2.69 -8.14
C LEU A 10 -9.09 -3.11 -7.81
N ILE A 11 -8.57 -4.15 -8.48
CA ILE A 11 -7.19 -4.61 -8.31
C ILE A 11 -6.20 -3.55 -8.78
N LYS A 12 -6.49 -2.88 -9.90
CA LYS A 12 -5.64 -1.80 -10.41
C LYS A 12 -5.54 -0.66 -9.41
N HIS A 13 -6.67 -0.17 -8.88
CA HIS A 13 -6.67 0.90 -7.88
C HIS A 13 -5.95 0.49 -6.60
N TYR A 14 -6.13 -0.76 -6.16
CA TYR A 14 -5.36 -1.32 -5.04
C TYR A 14 -3.85 -1.28 -5.29
N ASN A 15 -3.41 -1.70 -6.49
CA ASN A 15 -1.99 -1.71 -6.85
C ASN A 15 -1.42 -0.30 -6.98
N ASP A 16 -2.18 0.64 -7.53
CA ASP A 16 -1.82 2.06 -7.63
C ASP A 16 -1.69 2.69 -6.22
N ASP A 17 -2.62 2.40 -5.31
CA ASP A 17 -2.58 2.87 -3.92
C ASP A 17 -1.40 2.25 -3.16
N TYR A 18 -1.15 0.94 -3.34
CA TYR A 18 0.01 0.28 -2.75
C TYR A 18 1.32 0.96 -3.18
N LEU A 19 1.48 1.20 -4.48
CA LEU A 19 2.65 1.87 -5.03
C LEU A 19 2.76 3.31 -4.49
N TYR A 20 1.66 4.04 -4.39
CA TYR A 20 1.64 5.38 -3.81
C TYR A 20 2.14 5.38 -2.36
N LEU A 21 1.72 4.42 -1.54
CA LEU A 21 2.21 4.31 -0.17
C LEU A 21 3.71 3.98 -0.13
N LEU A 22 4.21 3.14 -1.04
CA LEU A 22 5.65 2.89 -1.15
C LEU A 22 6.44 4.13 -1.57
N ILE A 23 5.94 4.95 -2.50
CA ILE A 23 6.55 6.22 -2.89
C ILE A 23 6.58 7.19 -1.70
N ARG A 24 5.53 7.23 -0.90
CA ARG A 24 5.53 8.06 0.33
C ARG A 24 6.58 7.58 1.33
N ALA A 25 6.70 6.26 1.51
CA ALA A 25 7.73 5.69 2.37
C ALA A 25 9.14 5.95 1.81
N SER A 26 9.36 5.83 0.49
CA SER A 26 10.66 6.11 -0.13
C SER A 26 11.10 7.57 0.04
N HIS A 27 10.16 8.51 0.13
CA HIS A 27 10.42 9.92 0.42
C HIS A 27 10.38 10.30 1.92
N ARG A 28 10.42 9.32 2.82
CA ARG A 28 10.39 9.52 4.29
C ARG A 28 9.14 10.22 4.82
N SER A 29 8.04 10.21 4.06
CA SER A 29 6.77 10.83 4.45
C SER A 29 5.94 9.88 5.33
N TYR A 30 6.50 9.42 6.46
CA TYR A 30 5.95 8.33 7.31
C TYR A 30 4.64 8.64 8.03
N GLU A 31 4.25 9.92 8.10
CA GLU A 31 3.03 10.33 8.77
C GLU A 31 1.82 9.60 8.19
N CYS A 32 1.10 8.90 9.07
CA CYS A 32 -0.17 8.25 8.76
C CYS A 32 -0.09 7.13 7.72
N LEU A 33 1.11 6.65 7.38
CA LEU A 33 1.31 5.52 6.47
C LEU A 33 0.75 4.22 7.02
N ILE A 34 0.95 3.94 8.32
CA ILE A 34 0.38 2.74 8.97
C ILE A 34 -1.13 2.72 8.81
N SER A 35 -1.80 3.83 9.11
CA SER A 35 -3.25 3.98 8.93
C SER A 35 -3.68 3.76 7.48
N SER A 36 -2.90 4.26 6.53
CA SER A 36 -3.19 4.07 5.10
C SER A 36 -3.02 2.62 4.67
N PHE A 37 -1.98 1.92 5.16
CA PHE A 37 -1.80 0.49 4.92
C PHE A 37 -2.89 -0.37 5.57
N MET A 38 -3.43 0.03 6.72
CA MET A 38 -4.58 -0.66 7.33
C MET A 38 -5.84 -0.56 6.45
N VAL A 39 -6.11 0.60 5.86
CA VAL A 39 -7.22 0.73 4.89
C VAL A 39 -6.96 -0.14 3.66
N LEU A 40 -5.72 -0.14 3.17
CA LEU A 40 -5.32 -0.93 2.01
C LEU A 40 -5.42 -2.44 2.28
N LYS A 41 -5.13 -2.88 3.51
CA LYS A 41 -5.35 -4.26 3.97
C LYS A 41 -6.81 -4.69 3.83
N ASP A 42 -7.73 -3.85 4.26
CA ASP A 42 -9.16 -4.16 4.19
C ASP A 42 -9.61 -4.31 2.72
N LEU A 43 -9.08 -3.47 1.83
CA LEU A 43 -9.30 -3.58 0.40
C LEU A 43 -8.70 -4.88 -0.17
N TYR A 44 -7.48 -5.25 0.22
CA TYR A 44 -6.87 -6.52 -0.16
C TYR A 44 -7.75 -7.72 0.24
N HIS A 45 -8.24 -7.74 1.48
CA HIS A 45 -9.12 -8.81 1.96
C HIS A 45 -10.43 -8.88 1.18
N VAL A 46 -10.99 -7.73 0.78
CA VAL A 46 -12.18 -7.69 -0.10
C VAL A 46 -11.87 -8.30 -1.46
N ILE A 47 -10.75 -7.94 -2.08
CA ILE A 47 -10.30 -8.49 -3.37
C ILE A 47 -10.16 -10.02 -3.30
N VAL A 48 -9.47 -10.53 -2.27
CA VAL A 48 -9.28 -11.97 -2.08
C VAL A 48 -10.63 -12.68 -1.86
N LYS A 49 -11.56 -12.08 -1.11
CA LYS A 49 -12.90 -12.65 -0.91
C LYS A 49 -13.73 -12.69 -2.20
N PHE A 50 -13.65 -11.67 -3.04
CA PHE A 50 -14.31 -11.68 -4.35
C PHE A 50 -13.77 -12.80 -5.23
N GLN A 51 -12.45 -12.98 -5.31
CA GLN A 51 -11.91 -14.09 -6.08
C GLN A 51 -12.28 -15.45 -5.49
N ALA A 52 -12.32 -15.57 -4.16
CA ALA A 52 -12.70 -16.82 -3.48
C ALA A 52 -14.17 -17.21 -3.68
N SER A 53 -15.04 -16.31 -4.14
CA SER A 53 -16.43 -16.67 -4.50
C SER A 53 -16.50 -17.54 -5.76
N GLY A 54 -15.46 -17.52 -6.59
CA GLY A 54 -15.39 -18.24 -7.86
C GLY A 54 -15.99 -17.48 -9.06
N ASP A 55 -16.62 -16.32 -8.82
CA ASP A 55 -17.25 -15.51 -9.88
C ASP A 55 -16.24 -14.63 -10.63
N PHE A 56 -15.07 -14.39 -10.04
CA PHE A 56 -14.05 -13.50 -10.57
C PHE A 56 -12.68 -14.19 -10.63
N GLN A 57 -11.87 -13.78 -11.60
CA GLN A 57 -10.53 -14.33 -11.81
C GLN A 57 -9.46 -13.24 -11.73
N PHE A 58 -8.30 -13.59 -11.17
CA PHE A 58 -7.12 -12.73 -11.23
C PHE A 58 -6.50 -12.77 -12.64
N ARG A 59 -6.76 -11.74 -13.44
CA ARG A 59 -5.96 -11.45 -14.66
C ARG A 59 -4.69 -10.67 -14.33
N THR A 60 -4.78 -9.84 -13.29
CA THR A 60 -3.66 -9.12 -12.67
C THR A 60 -3.66 -9.50 -11.19
N LEU A 61 -2.48 -9.75 -10.63
CA LEU A 61 -2.35 -10.06 -9.21
C LEU A 61 -2.32 -8.77 -8.37
N PRO A 62 -3.02 -8.71 -7.24
CA PRO A 62 -2.80 -7.66 -6.26
C PRO A 62 -1.40 -7.82 -5.66
N TYR A 63 -0.68 -6.72 -5.44
CA TYR A 63 0.59 -6.73 -4.74
C TYR A 63 0.44 -7.31 -3.32
N PRO A 64 1.43 -8.10 -2.86
CA PRO A 64 1.39 -8.67 -1.52
C PRO A 64 1.47 -7.54 -0.49
N LEU A 65 0.50 -7.53 0.43
CA LEU A 65 0.47 -6.54 1.51
C LEU A 65 1.68 -6.67 2.45
N SER A 66 2.28 -7.86 2.54
CA SER A 66 3.45 -8.12 3.38
C SER A 66 4.70 -7.42 2.82
N PHE A 67 5.41 -6.69 3.67
CA PHE A 67 6.76 -6.20 3.39
C PHE A 67 7.78 -7.29 3.67
N ARG A 68 7.61 -8.47 3.07
CA ARG A 68 8.72 -9.42 3.02
C ARG A 68 9.69 -8.89 1.98
N ALA A 69 10.55 -7.98 2.46
CA ALA A 69 11.78 -7.46 1.88
C ALA A 69 12.19 -8.22 0.61
N ASN A 70 11.63 -7.80 -0.51
CA ASN A 70 12.02 -8.31 -1.80
C ASN A 70 12.55 -7.13 -2.60
N ASP A 71 13.83 -6.87 -2.43
CA ASP A 71 14.57 -5.86 -3.20
C ASP A 71 14.34 -6.03 -4.70
N ASP A 72 14.18 -7.27 -5.19
CA ASP A 72 13.91 -7.51 -6.62
C ASP A 72 12.52 -7.03 -7.02
N LEU A 73 11.51 -7.20 -6.15
CA LEU A 73 10.17 -6.64 -6.36
C LEU A 73 10.23 -5.11 -6.38
N LEU A 74 10.88 -4.49 -5.39
CA LEU A 74 10.99 -3.03 -5.30
C LEU A 74 11.78 -2.45 -6.48
N LYS A 75 12.88 -3.09 -6.89
CA LYS A 75 13.63 -2.70 -8.09
C LYS A 75 12.77 -2.85 -9.36
N SER A 76 11.97 -3.91 -9.46
CA SER A 76 11.06 -4.10 -10.60
C SER A 76 9.96 -3.04 -10.68
N MET A 77 9.60 -2.44 -9.53
CA MET A 77 8.69 -1.30 -9.43
C MET A 77 9.36 0.04 -9.75
N GLY A 78 10.69 0.06 -9.93
CA GLY A 78 11.46 1.25 -10.29
C GLY A 78 12.11 1.99 -9.13
N PHE A 79 12.10 1.43 -7.91
CA PHE A 79 12.76 2.05 -6.76
C PHE A 79 14.27 1.86 -6.81
N ASP A 80 15.01 2.93 -6.53
CA ASP A 80 16.47 2.90 -6.41
C ASP A 80 16.95 2.45 -5.01
N GLY A 81 18.28 2.36 -4.82
CA GLY A 81 18.85 1.88 -3.57
C GLY A 81 18.64 2.81 -2.36
N GLU A 82 18.47 4.11 -2.56
CA GLU A 82 18.16 5.05 -1.49
C GLU A 82 16.68 4.96 -1.11
N GLU A 83 15.81 4.91 -2.12
CA GLU A 83 14.37 4.74 -1.96
C GLU A 83 14.02 3.45 -1.23
N ILE A 84 14.64 2.33 -1.62
CA ILE A 84 14.47 1.03 -0.94
C ILE A 84 14.91 1.12 0.51
N ARG A 85 16.03 1.80 0.80
CA ARG A 85 16.51 2.00 2.17
C ARG A 85 15.52 2.82 3.00
N ASN A 86 14.93 3.85 2.42
CA ASN A 86 13.92 4.66 3.09
C ASN A 86 12.63 3.85 3.34
N ILE A 87 12.23 2.98 2.41
CA ILE A 87 11.13 2.02 2.63
C ILE A 87 11.44 1.08 3.81
N TYR A 88 12.66 0.60 3.96
CA TYR A 88 13.04 -0.21 5.13
C TYR A 88 13.09 0.60 6.43
N HIS A 89 13.57 1.83 6.39
CA HIS A 89 13.51 2.72 7.56
C HIS A 89 12.07 2.99 8.01
N PHE A 90 11.08 2.97 7.11
CA PHE A 90 9.67 3.03 7.53
C PHE A 90 9.31 1.84 8.43
N LEU A 91 9.74 0.61 8.11
CA LEU A 91 9.47 -0.56 8.94
C LEU A 91 10.11 -0.43 10.33
N GLU A 92 11.34 0.07 10.39
CA GLU A 92 12.01 0.39 11.66
C GLU A 92 11.26 1.46 12.45
N PHE A 93 10.79 2.51 11.78
CA PHE A 93 9.97 3.57 12.38
C PHE A 93 8.67 3.01 12.96
N VAL A 94 8.00 2.09 12.26
CA VAL A 94 6.80 1.41 12.78
C VAL A 94 7.14 0.64 14.06
N LYS A 95 8.20 -0.16 14.04
CA LYS A 95 8.64 -0.91 15.22
C LYS A 95 8.94 -0.01 16.42
N GLN A 96 9.62 1.10 16.19
CA GLN A 96 9.96 2.07 17.23
C GLN A 96 8.72 2.81 17.79
N THR A 97 7.75 3.13 16.94
CA THR A 97 6.58 3.94 17.35
C THR A 97 5.40 3.13 17.87
N GLN A 98 5.17 1.92 17.33
CA GLN A 98 4.07 1.05 17.71
C GLN A 98 4.47 -0.06 18.68
N GLY A 99 5.78 -0.28 18.87
CA GLY A 99 6.31 -1.32 19.75
C GLY A 99 6.16 -2.75 19.21
N LYS A 100 5.83 -2.91 17.93
CA LYS A 100 5.63 -4.20 17.25
C LYS A 100 5.92 -4.08 15.76
N GLU A 101 6.13 -5.20 15.08
CA GLU A 101 6.44 -5.24 13.65
C GLU A 101 5.26 -4.72 12.80
N PHE A 102 5.57 -4.31 11.56
CA PHE A 102 4.56 -3.78 10.64
C PHE A 102 3.46 -4.80 10.36
N GLU A 103 3.81 -6.07 10.13
CA GLU A 103 2.85 -7.16 9.92
C GLU A 103 1.93 -7.34 11.14
N GLU A 104 2.47 -7.25 12.37
CA GLU A 104 1.68 -7.32 13.60
C GLU A 104 0.77 -6.07 13.77
N CYS A 105 1.16 -4.93 13.19
CA CYS A 105 0.27 -3.76 13.10
C CYS A 105 -0.91 -4.03 12.18
N LEU A 106 -0.68 -4.70 11.05
CA LEU A 106 -1.71 -5.06 10.09
C LEU A 106 -2.66 -6.13 10.62
N GLU A 107 -2.21 -7.06 11.45
CA GLU A 107 -3.07 -8.07 12.05
C GLU A 107 -4.02 -7.48 13.13
N GLY A 108 -3.67 -6.34 13.72
CA GLY A 108 -4.48 -5.65 14.71
C GLY A 108 -5.78 -5.05 14.16
N SER A 109 -6.78 -4.89 15.04
CA SER A 109 -8.14 -4.47 14.67
C SER A 109 -8.48 -3.00 14.96
N VAL A 110 -7.68 -2.24 15.71
CA VAL A 110 -8.01 -0.84 16.05
C VAL A 110 -6.74 -0.02 16.29
N TYR A 111 -6.52 1.01 15.49
CA TYR A 111 -5.61 2.12 15.84
C TYR A 111 -6.28 3.45 15.55
N ASN A 112 -5.95 4.47 16.33
CA ASN A 112 -6.34 5.85 16.13
C ASN A 112 -5.87 6.30 14.74
N LEU A 113 -6.73 6.13 13.73
CA LEU A 113 -6.49 6.57 12.38
C LEU A 113 -6.17 8.06 12.42
N CYS A 114 -5.01 8.43 11.90
CA CYS A 114 -4.78 9.82 11.55
C CYS A 114 -5.96 10.32 10.70
N LYS A 115 -6.46 11.53 10.97
CA LYS A 115 -7.39 12.19 10.06
C LYS A 115 -6.67 12.43 8.73
N ARG A 116 -7.06 11.74 7.66
CA ARG A 116 -6.63 12.02 6.28
C ARG A 116 -6.89 13.51 5.99
N LEU A 117 -5.89 14.22 5.47
CA LEU A 117 -6.09 15.58 5.00
C LEU A 117 -6.60 15.54 3.55
N PRO A 118 -7.49 16.47 3.13
CA PRO A 118 -8.08 16.47 1.79
C PRO A 118 -7.09 16.49 0.62
N ASP A 119 -5.84 16.88 0.87
CA ASP A 119 -4.78 17.00 -0.13
C ASP A 119 -3.90 15.75 -0.30
N ASP A 120 -4.15 14.68 0.48
CA ASP A 120 -3.43 13.39 0.38
C ASP A 120 -3.88 12.53 -0.84
N GLN A 121 -4.21 13.14 -1.97
CA GLN A 121 -4.70 12.43 -3.16
C GLN A 121 -3.57 12.19 -4.18
N ALA A 122 -3.36 10.91 -4.56
CA ALA A 122 -2.28 10.44 -5.42
C ALA A 122 -2.18 11.14 -6.78
N TRP A 123 -3.28 11.64 -7.34
CA TRP A 123 -3.31 12.30 -8.65
C TRP A 123 -2.88 13.77 -8.63
N LYS A 124 -2.87 14.45 -7.47
CA LYS A 124 -2.44 15.85 -7.35
C LYS A 124 -0.91 16.03 -7.32
N MET A 125 -0.14 14.99 -6.99
CA MET A 125 1.33 15.07 -6.91
C MET A 125 2.01 14.99 -8.29
N LYS A 126 1.37 14.40 -9.31
CA LYS A 126 1.93 14.34 -10.67
C LYS A 126 2.01 15.72 -11.36
N SER A 127 1.30 16.72 -10.86
CA SER A 127 1.35 18.11 -11.37
C SER A 127 2.41 18.99 -10.71
N ALA A 128 3.20 18.47 -9.76
CA ALA A 128 4.14 19.26 -8.95
C ALA A 128 5.63 19.00 -9.25
N LEU A 129 5.96 18.26 -10.32
CA LEU A 129 7.34 18.15 -10.79
C LEU A 129 7.61 19.31 -11.78
N PRO A 130 8.53 20.25 -11.47
CA PRO A 130 9.01 21.21 -12.47
C PRO A 130 9.81 20.46 -13.54
N SER A 131 9.55 20.82 -14.81
CA SER A 131 10.31 20.39 -16.00
C SER A 131 11.78 20.75 -15.95
#